data_AF-A0A382EGA1-F1
#
_entry.id   AF-A0A382EGA1-F1
#
_cell.length_a   1.000
_cell.length_b   1.000
_cell.length_c   1.000
_cell.angle_alpha   90.00
_cell.angle_beta   90.00
_cell.angle_gamma   90.00
#
_symmetry.space_group_name_H-M   'P 1'
#
loop_
_entity.id
_entity.type
_entity.pdbx_description
1 polymer ?
#
loop_
_entity_poly.entity_id
_entity_poly.type
_entity_poly.pdbx_seq_one_letter_code
_entity_poly.pdbx_strand_id
1 'polypeptide(L)'
;MSKHVASDSSSADASAFVGQRPSRDEARAAVRTLIQWAGDDPDREGLLDTPDRVIRSYEEFYSGYGQDPVGILKKTFEETNGYDEMVVLKDVEISSHCEHHMAPIIGRVHIGYLPDKGVVGISKLARIVN
;
A
#
# COMPACT_ATOMS: atom_id res chain seq x y z
N MET A 1 24.24 26.35 -26.49
CA MET A 1 23.02 25.71 -27.01
C MET A 1 23.24 24.20 -27.04
N SER A 2 22.95 23.51 -25.94
CA SER A 2 22.93 22.04 -25.92
C SER A 2 21.56 21.63 -25.42
N LYS A 3 20.90 20.80 -26.22
CA LYS A 3 19.46 20.50 -26.16
C LYS A 3 19.16 19.59 -24.96
N HIS A 4 17.97 19.81 -24.42
CA HIS A 4 17.29 18.96 -23.45
C HIS A 4 17.41 17.47 -23.79
N VAL A 5 17.82 16.67 -22.81
CA VAL A 5 17.43 15.26 -22.73
C VAL A 5 16.28 15.24 -21.73
N ALA A 6 15.06 15.21 -22.26
CA ALA A 6 13.89 14.86 -21.48
C ALA A 6 14.04 13.37 -21.11
N SER A 7 14.23 13.08 -19.83
CA SER A 7 14.13 11.73 -19.32
C SER A 7 12.67 11.32 -19.40
N ASP A 8 12.36 10.52 -20.40
CA ASP A 8 11.09 9.85 -20.60
C ASP A 8 10.77 8.99 -19.36
N SER A 9 9.94 9.52 -18.46
CA SER A 9 9.45 8.80 -17.31
C SER A 9 8.39 7.82 -17.80
N SER A 10 8.85 6.68 -18.32
CA SER A 10 7.98 5.58 -18.71
C SER A 10 7.18 5.13 -17.50
N SER A 11 5.87 5.34 -17.62
CA SER A 11 4.78 4.92 -16.76
C SER A 11 5.05 3.58 -16.06
N ALA A 12 5.01 3.60 -14.73
CA ALA A 12 4.86 2.38 -13.95
C ALA A 12 3.57 1.69 -14.38
N ASP A 13 3.73 0.58 -15.09
CA ASP A 13 2.65 -0.24 -15.62
C ASP A 13 2.03 -1.04 -14.47
N ALA A 14 1.24 -0.34 -13.64
CA ALA A 14 0.31 -0.98 -12.72
C ALA A 14 -0.81 -1.53 -13.59
N SER A 15 -0.83 -2.84 -13.80
CA SER A 15 -1.93 -3.55 -14.46
C SER A 15 -3.24 -3.24 -13.72
N ALA A 16 -3.92 -2.20 -14.15
CA ALA A 16 -5.20 -1.80 -13.60
C ALA A 16 -6.23 -2.80 -14.08
N PHE A 17 -6.93 -3.43 -13.14
CA PHE A 17 -8.11 -4.25 -13.41
C PHE A 17 -9.03 -3.51 -14.40
N VAL A 18 -9.18 -4.07 -15.61
CA VAL A 18 -9.88 -3.43 -16.74
C VAL A 18 -11.42 -3.55 -16.60
N GLY A 19 -11.92 -4.13 -15.50
CA GLY A 19 -13.35 -4.32 -15.23
C GLY A 19 -13.94 -3.26 -14.29
N GLN A 20 -15.27 -3.18 -14.28
CA GLN A 20 -16.00 -2.38 -13.29
C GLN A 20 -15.89 -3.05 -11.90
N ARG A 21 -15.54 -2.26 -10.87
CA ARG A 21 -15.56 -2.75 -9.49
C ARG A 21 -17.01 -3.05 -9.07
N PRO A 22 -17.28 -4.19 -8.39
CA PRO A 22 -18.58 -4.46 -7.80
C PRO A 22 -19.00 -3.36 -6.83
N SER A 23 -20.30 -3.19 -6.66
CA SER A 23 -20.89 -2.32 -5.64
C SER A 23 -20.59 -2.83 -4.23
N ARG A 24 -20.72 -1.95 -3.24
CA ARG A 24 -20.57 -2.30 -1.83
C ARG A 24 -21.56 -3.38 -1.39
N ASP A 25 -22.74 -3.42 -1.97
CA ASP A 25 -23.80 -4.39 -1.65
C ASP A 25 -23.45 -5.78 -2.18
N GLU A 26 -22.97 -5.86 -3.42
CA GLU A 26 -22.47 -7.12 -4.01
C GLU A 26 -21.29 -7.67 -3.20
N ALA A 27 -20.37 -6.81 -2.77
CA ALA A 27 -19.23 -7.21 -1.95
C ALA A 27 -19.67 -7.73 -0.57
N ARG A 28 -20.63 -7.06 0.10
CA ARG A 28 -21.20 -7.55 1.37
C ARG A 28 -21.92 -8.89 1.20
N ALA A 29 -22.68 -9.06 0.11
CA ALA A 29 -23.33 -10.32 -0.21
C ALA A 29 -22.30 -11.45 -0.41
N ALA A 30 -21.19 -11.19 -1.09
CA ALA A 30 -20.11 -12.16 -1.24
C ALA A 30 -19.51 -12.59 0.10
N VAL A 31 -19.28 -11.65 1.04
CA VAL A 31 -18.80 -12.00 2.40
C VAL A 31 -19.80 -12.89 3.13
N ARG A 32 -21.11 -12.63 3.03
CA ARG A 32 -22.13 -13.51 3.60
C ARG A 32 -22.06 -14.93 3.02
N THR A 33 -21.88 -15.04 1.70
CA THR A 33 -21.67 -16.34 1.03
C THR A 33 -20.44 -17.06 1.57
N LEU A 34 -19.32 -16.35 1.78
CA LEU A 34 -18.10 -16.95 2.33
C LEU A 34 -18.28 -17.45 3.77
N ILE A 35 -19.02 -16.71 4.60
CA ILE A 35 -19.36 -17.13 5.98
C ILE A 35 -20.18 -18.43 5.95
N GLN A 36 -21.22 -18.49 5.12
CA GLN A 36 -22.05 -19.69 4.96
C GLN A 36 -21.24 -20.87 4.44
N TRP A 37 -20.40 -20.63 3.44
CA TRP A 37 -19.52 -21.66 2.86
C TRP A 37 -18.52 -22.20 3.89
N ALA A 38 -18.02 -21.37 4.79
CA ALA A 38 -17.17 -21.77 5.90
C ALA A 38 -17.91 -22.57 6.99
N GLY A 39 -19.26 -22.65 6.93
CA GLY A 39 -20.10 -23.41 7.85
C GLY A 39 -20.63 -22.63 9.05
N ASP A 40 -20.59 -21.29 9.02
CA ASP A 40 -21.16 -20.42 10.07
C ASP A 40 -22.43 -19.72 9.58
N ASP A 41 -23.26 -19.23 10.50
CA ASP A 41 -24.53 -18.56 10.22
C ASP A 41 -24.33 -17.03 10.12
N PRO A 42 -24.47 -16.40 8.94
CA PRO A 42 -24.28 -14.96 8.79
C PRO A 42 -25.37 -14.13 9.48
N ASP A 43 -26.47 -14.74 9.94
CA ASP A 43 -27.58 -14.05 10.60
C ASP A 43 -27.53 -14.13 12.13
N ARG A 44 -26.53 -14.82 12.70
CA ARG A 44 -26.29 -14.79 14.15
C ARG A 44 -25.81 -13.42 14.60
N GLU A 45 -26.17 -13.03 15.83
CA GLU A 45 -25.91 -11.70 16.41
C GLU A 45 -24.48 -11.18 16.15
N GLY A 46 -23.45 -12.02 16.35
CA GLY A 46 -22.05 -11.62 16.18
C GLY A 46 -21.60 -11.36 14.72
N LEU A 47 -22.35 -11.84 13.73
CA LEU A 47 -21.97 -11.78 12.31
C LEU A 47 -22.83 -10.87 11.44
N LEU A 48 -23.94 -10.33 11.95
CA LEU A 48 -24.83 -9.42 11.21
C LEU A 48 -24.05 -8.28 10.53
N ASP A 49 -23.12 -7.67 11.27
CA ASP A 49 -22.29 -6.57 10.78
C ASP A 49 -20.94 -7.01 10.20
N THR A 50 -20.60 -8.30 10.25
CA THR A 50 -19.32 -8.82 9.72
C THR A 50 -19.11 -8.44 8.25
N PRO A 51 -20.10 -8.58 7.34
CA PRO A 51 -19.92 -8.17 5.95
C PRO A 51 -19.45 -6.73 5.80
N ASP A 52 -20.08 -5.78 6.48
CA ASP A 52 -19.66 -4.38 6.40
C ASP A 52 -18.30 -4.13 7.06
N ARG A 53 -17.99 -4.79 8.19
CA ARG A 53 -16.67 -4.71 8.81
C ARG A 53 -15.57 -5.20 7.86
N VAL A 54 -15.78 -6.34 7.18
CA VAL A 54 -14.81 -6.89 6.22
C VAL A 54 -14.57 -5.93 5.06
N ILE A 55 -15.62 -5.32 4.51
CA ILE A 55 -15.44 -4.35 3.41
C ILE A 55 -14.64 -3.13 3.88
N ARG A 56 -14.94 -2.57 5.06
CA ARG A 56 -14.13 -1.46 5.62
C ARG A 56 -12.68 -1.86 5.86
N SER A 57 -12.43 -3.07 6.34
CA SER A 57 -11.07 -3.58 6.50
C SER A 57 -10.35 -3.69 5.15
N TYR A 58 -11.02 -4.15 4.09
CA TYR A 58 -10.42 -4.24 2.75
C TYR A 58 -10.12 -2.85 2.17
N GLU A 59 -10.99 -1.86 2.41
CA GLU A 59 -10.73 -0.45 2.04
C GLU A 59 -9.44 0.08 2.71
N GLU A 60 -9.17 -0.31 3.96
CA GLU A 60 -7.95 0.04 4.68
C GLU A 60 -6.73 -0.74 4.17
N PHE A 61 -6.81 -2.07 4.15
CA PHE A 61 -5.72 -2.99 3.79
C PHE A 61 -5.19 -2.75 2.38
N TYR A 62 -6.07 -2.37 1.46
CA TYR A 62 -5.74 -2.16 0.04
C TYR A 62 -5.75 -0.68 -0.36
N SER A 63 -5.77 0.23 0.62
CA SER A 63 -5.74 1.68 0.38
C SER A 63 -4.51 2.12 -0.43
N GLY A 64 -3.41 1.38 -0.33
CA GLY A 64 -2.17 1.61 -1.08
C GLY A 64 -2.34 1.64 -2.61
N TYR A 65 -3.31 0.91 -3.18
CA TYR A 65 -3.57 0.94 -4.64
C TYR A 65 -4.01 2.31 -5.16
N GLY A 66 -4.56 3.17 -4.29
CA GLY A 66 -4.96 4.54 -4.64
C GLY A 66 -3.87 5.58 -4.39
N GLN A 67 -2.68 5.18 -3.92
CA GLN A 67 -1.60 6.10 -3.56
C GLN A 67 -0.55 6.21 -4.67
N ASP A 68 0.07 7.39 -4.79
CA ASP A 68 1.24 7.60 -5.67
C ASP A 68 2.53 7.48 -4.83
N PRO A 69 3.25 6.34 -4.89
CA PRO A 69 4.48 6.15 -4.13
C PRO A 69 5.58 7.13 -4.55
N VAL A 70 5.64 7.50 -5.83
CA VAL A 70 6.64 8.45 -6.33
C VAL A 70 6.36 9.84 -5.74
N GLY A 71 5.10 10.25 -5.72
CA GLY A 71 4.65 11.50 -5.09
C GLY A 71 5.01 11.60 -3.61
N ILE A 72 4.94 10.50 -2.86
CA ILE A 72 5.32 10.44 -1.45
C ILE A 72 6.82 10.70 -1.26
N LEU A 73 7.66 10.13 -2.14
CA LEU A 73 9.12 10.20 -2.05
C LEU A 73 9.72 11.50 -2.61
N LYS A 74 8.99 12.25 -3.45
CA LYS A 74 9.46 13.50 -4.08
C LYS A 74 9.89 14.61 -3.11
N LYS A 75 9.47 14.57 -1.84
CA LYS A 75 9.82 15.60 -0.84
C LYS A 75 11.10 15.22 -0.12
N THR A 76 12.22 15.79 -0.57
CA THR A 76 13.55 15.63 0.01
C THR A 76 14.01 16.91 0.71
N PHE A 77 14.91 16.74 1.68
CA PHE A 77 15.69 17.84 2.24
C PHE A 77 16.98 17.95 1.44
N GLU A 78 17.18 19.07 0.75
CA GLU A 78 18.37 19.32 -0.08
C GLU A 78 19.52 19.96 0.72
N GLU A 79 19.20 20.60 1.86
CA GLU A 79 20.15 21.25 2.79
C GLU A 79 20.92 20.24 3.65
N THR A 80 21.56 19.27 3.00
CA THR A 80 22.25 18.16 3.69
C THR A 80 23.73 18.43 3.91
N ASN A 81 24.23 19.63 3.56
CA ASN A 81 25.66 19.98 3.59
C ASN A 81 26.57 18.94 2.89
N GLY A 82 26.06 18.28 1.85
CA GLY A 82 26.78 17.23 1.13
C GLY A 82 26.83 15.88 1.85
N TYR A 83 25.87 15.59 2.73
CA TYR A 83 25.76 14.28 3.37
C TYR A 83 25.61 13.17 2.32
N ASP A 84 26.65 12.35 2.19
CA ASP A 84 26.80 11.26 1.23
C ASP A 84 27.00 9.91 1.92
N GLU A 85 26.73 9.82 3.22
CA GLU A 85 26.75 8.57 3.97
C GLU A 85 25.42 7.82 3.88
N MET A 86 25.45 6.52 4.19
CA MET A 86 24.29 5.66 4.13
C MET A 86 23.22 6.08 5.15
N VAL A 87 22.00 6.30 4.68
CA VAL A 87 20.82 6.46 5.54
C VAL A 87 20.16 5.09 5.71
N VAL A 88 19.92 4.70 6.97
CA VAL A 88 19.24 3.44 7.29
C VAL A 88 18.09 3.67 8.26
N LEU A 89 16.90 3.21 7.87
CA LEU A 89 15.73 3.07 8.74
C LEU A 89 15.50 1.58 8.99
N LYS A 90 15.56 1.14 10.24
CA LYS A 90 15.42 -0.28 10.62
C LYS A 90 14.16 -0.51 11.44
N ASP A 91 13.72 -1.76 11.47
CA ASP A 91 12.66 -2.24 12.36
C ASP A 91 11.33 -1.53 12.14
N VAL A 92 11.03 -1.16 10.90
CA VAL A 92 9.71 -0.63 10.55
C VAL A 92 8.74 -1.81 10.45
N GLU A 93 7.73 -1.81 11.31
CA GLU A 93 6.67 -2.82 11.28
C GLU A 93 5.84 -2.64 10.00
N ILE A 94 5.51 -3.77 9.37
CA ILE A 94 4.66 -3.82 8.19
C ILE A 94 3.57 -4.88 8.36
N SER A 95 2.41 -4.58 7.80
CA SER A 95 1.31 -5.52 7.60
C SER A 95 0.84 -5.42 6.16
N SER A 96 0.80 -6.54 5.46
CA SER A 96 0.33 -6.65 4.08
C SER A 96 -0.52 -7.90 3.93
N HIS A 97 -0.92 -8.23 2.71
CA HIS A 97 -1.70 -9.43 2.40
C HIS A 97 -1.13 -10.11 1.16
N CYS A 98 -0.93 -11.42 1.22
CA CYS A 98 -0.47 -12.19 0.07
C CYS A 98 -1.55 -12.22 -1.00
N GLU A 99 -1.25 -11.83 -2.24
CA GLU A 99 -2.23 -11.80 -3.33
C GLU A 99 -2.83 -13.17 -3.67
N HIS A 100 -2.11 -14.25 -3.38
CA HIS A 100 -2.54 -15.61 -3.68
C HIS A 100 -3.64 -16.13 -2.76
N HIS A 101 -3.70 -15.65 -1.52
CA HIS A 101 -4.60 -16.21 -0.49
C HIS A 101 -5.31 -15.15 0.35
N MET A 102 -4.96 -13.87 0.15
CA MET A 102 -5.38 -12.73 0.99
C MET A 102 -5.05 -12.91 2.48
N ALA A 103 -4.11 -13.79 2.80
CA ALA A 103 -3.65 -14.02 4.17
C ALA A 103 -2.67 -12.91 4.58
N PRO A 104 -2.69 -12.48 5.86
CA PRO A 104 -1.82 -11.41 6.33
C PRO A 104 -0.34 -11.81 6.27
N ILE A 105 0.49 -10.88 5.83
CA ILE A 105 1.95 -10.92 5.93
C ILE A 105 2.34 -9.86 6.97
N ILE A 106 2.84 -10.30 8.12
CA ILE A 106 3.27 -9.42 9.20
C ILE A 106 4.77 -9.57 9.36
N GLY A 107 5.48 -8.45 9.39
CA GLY A 107 6.93 -8.49 9.46
C GLY A 107 7.58 -7.15 9.74
N ARG A 108 8.86 -7.08 9.39
CA ARG A 108 9.68 -5.88 9.51
C ARG A 108 10.39 -5.61 8.20
N VAL A 109 10.54 -4.34 7.86
CA VAL A 109 11.34 -3.89 6.73
C VAL A 109 12.47 -2.98 7.22
N HIS A 110 13.60 -3.10 6.55
CA HIS A 110 14.76 -2.23 6.72
C HIS A 110 15.02 -1.52 5.39
N ILE A 111 15.10 -0.19 5.42
CA ILE A 111 15.37 0.64 4.26
C ILE A 111 16.78 1.19 4.40
N GLY A 112 17.61 0.97 3.38
CA GLY A 112 18.94 1.57 3.28
C GLY A 112 19.12 2.22 1.92
N TYR A 113 19.64 3.44 1.87
CA TYR A 113 20.01 4.10 0.62
C TYR A 113 21.19 5.06 0.81
N LEU A 114 21.87 5.35 -0.29
CA LEU A 114 22.91 6.39 -0.35
C LEU A 114 22.30 7.66 -0.95
N PRO A 115 22.25 8.79 -0.21
CA PRO A 115 21.79 10.06 -0.75
C PRO A 115 22.69 10.58 -1.87
N ASP A 116 22.11 11.30 -2.83
CA ASP A 116 22.84 12.03 -3.88
C ASP A 116 22.61 13.54 -3.73
N LYS A 117 21.38 14.00 -4.04
CA LYS A 117 21.00 15.43 -4.03
C LYS A 117 20.15 15.84 -2.84
N GLY A 118 19.84 14.90 -1.96
CA GLY A 118 19.01 15.16 -0.80
C GLY A 118 18.61 13.89 -0.05
N VAL A 119 18.11 14.11 1.17
CA VAL A 119 17.68 13.05 2.08
C VAL A 119 16.16 13.01 2.11
N VAL A 120 15.59 11.82 1.92
CA VAL A 120 14.16 11.57 2.11
C VAL A 120 13.87 11.62 3.60
N GLY A 121 12.85 12.40 3.99
CA GLY A 121 12.43 12.47 5.38
C GLY A 121 11.99 11.12 5.94
N ILE A 122 12.38 10.81 7.19
CA ILE A 122 12.07 9.53 7.85
C ILE A 122 10.57 9.20 7.82
N SER A 123 9.70 10.20 8.02
CA SER A 123 8.24 10.01 7.98
C SER A 123 7.71 9.62 6.58
N LYS A 124 8.44 9.91 5.51
CA LYS A 124 8.11 9.47 4.15
C LYS A 124 8.54 8.03 3.90
N LEU A 125 9.70 7.65 4.41
CA LEU A 125 10.17 6.26 4.40
C LEU A 125 9.24 5.35 5.22
N ALA A 126 8.72 5.82 6.34
CA ALA A 126 7.72 5.06 7.11
C ALA A 126 6.35 5.00 6.39
N ARG A 127 6.02 5.99 5.57
CA ARG A 127 4.74 6.03 4.84
C ARG A 127 4.75 5.18 3.57
N ILE A 128 5.90 5.02 2.90
CA ILE A 128 5.96 4.25 1.65
C ILE A 128 5.78 2.74 1.87
N VAL A 129 6.04 2.27 3.09
CA VAL A 129 5.94 0.85 3.46
C VAL A 129 4.57 0.46 4.01
N ASN A 130 3.69 1.44 4.28
CA ASN A 130 2.37 1.27 4.87
C ASN A 130 1.25 1.65 3.90
#